data_AF-A0A931D1F0-F1
#
_entry.id   AF-A0A931D1F0-F1
#
_cell.length_a   1.000
_cell.length_b   1.000
_cell.length_c   1.000
_cell.angle_alpha   90.00
_cell.angle_beta   90.00
_cell.angle_gamma   90.00
#
_symmetry.space_group_name_H-M   'P 1'
#
loop_
_entity.id
_entity.type
_entity.pdbx_description
1 polymer ?
#
loop_
_entity_poly.entity_id
_entity_poly.type
_entity_poly.pdbx_seq_one_letter_code
_entity_poly.pdbx_strand_id
1 'polypeptide(L)'
;MQAKIWTTAALLSVALLPGLSQARDTAHFLDFQSVVNEATQAGRLDGSVKFYLNKTPAGAQIINANVTTSQKTNAFNKSDEEACSWVLQSALIKLQNAAKAAGANAVVDLASNYKNKEYRDDSKYECHAGAIMAGVALKAKYAKVK
;
A
#
# COMPACT_ATOMS: atom_id res chain seq x y z
N MET A 1 28.93 -71.07 12.59
CA MET A 1 28.56 -70.01 13.55
C MET A 1 28.58 -68.68 12.81
N GLN A 2 27.55 -67.87 13.07
CA GLN A 2 27.03 -66.80 12.22
C GLN A 2 28.07 -65.71 11.90
N ALA A 3 28.10 -65.33 10.63
CA ALA A 3 28.86 -64.21 10.12
C ALA A 3 28.03 -62.91 10.15
N LYS A 4 28.78 -61.81 10.03
CA LYS A 4 28.43 -60.54 9.40
C LYS A 4 27.97 -59.41 10.34
N ILE A 5 28.95 -58.57 10.64
CA ILE A 5 28.87 -57.19 11.07
C ILE A 5 28.14 -56.39 9.97
N TRP A 6 27.05 -55.70 10.31
CA TRP A 6 26.38 -54.75 9.42
C TRP A 6 26.39 -53.37 10.09
N THR A 7 27.42 -52.60 9.80
CA THR A 7 27.35 -51.13 9.87
C THR A 7 26.37 -50.65 8.81
N THR A 8 25.26 -50.04 9.21
CA THR A 8 24.44 -49.21 8.32
C THR A 8 24.21 -47.86 8.97
N ALA A 9 24.97 -46.87 8.50
CA ALA A 9 24.72 -45.46 8.76
C ALA A 9 23.43 -45.07 8.03
N ALA A 10 22.37 -44.74 8.77
CA ALA A 10 21.16 -44.16 8.19
C ALA A 10 21.45 -42.71 7.80
N LEU A 11 21.78 -42.51 6.52
CA LEU A 11 21.91 -41.21 5.88
C LEU A 11 20.60 -40.42 5.98
N LEU A 12 20.67 -39.25 6.62
CA LEU A 12 19.64 -38.20 6.55
C LEU A 12 19.32 -37.89 5.08
N SER A 13 18.09 -38.14 4.66
CA SER A 13 17.54 -37.62 3.40
C SER A 13 16.30 -36.80 3.71
N VAL A 14 16.50 -35.61 4.28
CA VAL A 14 15.45 -34.58 4.32
C VAL A 14 15.35 -34.05 2.89
N ALA A 15 14.34 -34.50 2.16
CA ALA A 15 14.00 -33.97 0.85
C ALA A 15 13.61 -32.50 1.00
N LEU A 16 14.56 -31.61 0.70
CA LEU A 16 14.31 -30.19 0.44
C LEU A 16 13.50 -30.14 -0.86
N LEU A 17 12.17 -30.21 -0.77
CA LEU A 17 11.32 -29.70 -1.83
C LEU A 17 11.60 -28.19 -1.91
N PRO A 18 12.15 -27.66 -3.03
CA PRO A 18 12.21 -26.23 -3.21
C PRO A 18 10.76 -25.77 -3.33
N GLY A 19 10.18 -25.29 -2.22
CA GLY A 19 8.94 -24.55 -2.26
C GLY A 19 9.14 -23.43 -3.27
N LEU A 20 8.34 -23.40 -4.33
CA LEU A 20 8.38 -22.34 -5.34
C LEU A 20 8.08 -21.02 -4.64
N SER A 21 9.13 -20.35 -4.17
CA SER A 21 9.04 -18.99 -3.64
C SER A 21 8.82 -18.06 -4.82
N GLN A 22 7.57 -17.94 -5.24
CA GLN A 22 7.17 -16.99 -6.26
C GLN A 22 7.14 -15.61 -5.63
N ALA A 23 8.27 -14.90 -5.69
CA ALA A 23 8.37 -13.49 -5.35
C ALA A 23 7.68 -12.64 -6.43
N ARG A 24 6.35 -12.70 -6.48
CA ARG A 24 5.54 -11.86 -7.36
C ARG A 24 5.39 -10.45 -6.80
N ASP A 25 5.31 -9.48 -7.70
CA ASP A 25 5.03 -8.07 -7.45
C ASP A 25 4.22 -7.54 -8.63
N THR A 26 2.89 -7.60 -8.52
CA THR A 26 1.96 -7.23 -9.60
C THR A 26 1.52 -5.79 -9.42
N ALA A 27 1.75 -4.96 -10.43
CA ALA A 27 1.27 -3.58 -10.43
C ALA A 27 -0.22 -3.53 -10.78
N HIS A 28 -0.99 -2.83 -9.98
CA HIS A 28 -2.42 -2.60 -10.13
C HIS A 28 -2.69 -1.11 -10.17
N PHE A 29 -3.54 -0.68 -11.11
CA PHE A 29 -3.98 0.71 -11.28
C PHE A 29 -5.48 0.77 -11.06
N LEU A 30 -5.87 1.07 -9.81
CA LEU A 30 -7.24 0.92 -9.33
C LEU A 30 -7.88 2.27 -9.05
N ASP A 31 -9.21 2.32 -9.01
CA ASP A 31 -9.95 3.55 -8.79
C ASP A 31 -9.72 4.10 -7.37
N PHE A 32 -9.17 5.30 -7.29
CA PHE A 32 -8.84 5.96 -6.02
C PHE A 32 -10.11 6.38 -5.27
N GLN A 33 -11.11 6.90 -5.98
CA GLN A 33 -12.29 7.47 -5.36
C GLN A 33 -13.16 6.40 -4.69
N SER A 34 -13.21 5.21 -5.26
CA SER A 34 -13.86 4.03 -4.66
C SER A 34 -13.31 3.76 -3.26
N VAL A 35 -11.98 3.80 -3.09
CA VAL A 35 -11.34 3.53 -1.80
C VAL A 35 -11.52 4.68 -0.80
N VAL A 36 -11.48 5.93 -1.26
CA VAL A 36 -11.82 7.09 -0.41
C VAL A 36 -13.25 6.95 0.11
N ASN A 37 -14.20 6.66 -0.77
CA ASN A 37 -15.60 6.49 -0.42
C ASN A 37 -15.80 5.33 0.57
N GLU A 38 -15.17 4.18 0.30
CA GLU A 38 -15.21 3.01 1.19
C GLU A 38 -14.69 3.36 2.59
N ALA A 39 -13.55 4.03 2.68
CA ALA A 39 -12.95 4.41 3.96
C ALA A 39 -13.79 5.44 4.73
N THR A 40 -14.41 6.39 4.02
CA THR A 40 -15.34 7.36 4.63
C THR A 40 -16.60 6.67 5.14
N GLN A 41 -17.22 5.78 4.35
CA GLN A 41 -18.41 5.03 4.75
C GLN A 41 -18.13 4.11 5.94
N ALA A 42 -16.94 3.53 6.00
CA ALA A 42 -16.48 2.72 7.14
C ALA A 42 -16.10 3.56 8.38
N GLY A 43 -16.20 4.89 8.34
CA GLY A 43 -15.83 5.79 9.44
C GLY A 43 -14.33 5.88 9.72
N ARG A 44 -13.48 5.38 8.81
CA ARG A 44 -12.01 5.43 8.93
C ARG A 44 -11.48 6.81 8.52
N LEU A 45 -12.11 7.42 7.53
CA LEU A 45 -11.93 8.83 7.19
C LEU A 45 -13.09 9.63 7.76
N ASP A 46 -12.76 10.68 8.52
CA ASP A 46 -13.75 11.47 9.27
C ASP A 46 -14.40 12.58 8.43
N GLY A 47 -14.00 12.72 7.17
CA GLY A 47 -14.50 13.74 6.23
C GLY A 47 -13.95 15.15 6.48
N SER A 48 -13.16 15.37 7.54
CA SER A 48 -12.55 16.68 7.84
C SER A 48 -11.37 17.01 6.92
N VAL A 49 -10.76 15.99 6.32
CA VAL A 49 -9.66 16.13 5.34
C VAL A 49 -10.13 15.66 3.97
N LYS A 50 -10.09 16.57 2.99
CA LYS A 50 -10.41 16.27 1.59
C LYS A 50 -9.18 15.73 0.85
N PHE A 51 -9.36 14.72 0.01
CA PHE A 51 -8.28 14.12 -0.78
C PHE A 51 -8.46 14.46 -2.27
N TYR A 52 -7.40 14.96 -2.90
CA TYR A 52 -7.40 15.32 -4.32
C TYR A 52 -6.25 14.63 -5.05
N LEU A 53 -6.61 13.65 -5.89
CA LEU A 53 -5.66 12.95 -6.76
C LEU A 53 -5.30 13.84 -7.96
N ASN A 54 -4.00 13.97 -8.23
CA ASN A 54 -3.41 14.72 -9.34
C ASN A 54 -3.94 16.16 -9.53
N LYS A 55 -4.55 16.74 -8.51
CA LYS A 55 -5.26 18.02 -8.60
C LYS A 55 -5.00 18.86 -7.36
N THR A 56 -4.82 20.15 -7.60
CA THR A 56 -4.79 21.18 -6.54
C THR A 56 -5.94 22.14 -6.79
N PRO A 57 -6.94 22.20 -5.90
CA PRO A 57 -8.04 23.16 -6.03
C PRO A 57 -7.54 24.61 -6.11
N ALA A 58 -8.23 25.43 -6.89
CA ALA A 58 -7.92 26.86 -6.98
C ALA A 58 -8.03 27.53 -5.61
N GLY A 59 -7.03 28.35 -5.26
CA GLY A 59 -6.96 29.01 -3.96
C GLY A 59 -6.52 28.14 -2.79
N ALA A 60 -6.03 26.91 -3.04
CA ALA A 60 -5.40 26.09 -2.02
C ALA A 60 -4.13 26.76 -1.46
N GLN A 61 -4.06 26.93 -0.15
CA GLN A 61 -2.86 27.40 0.55
C GLN A 61 -2.02 26.19 0.96
N ILE A 62 -0.89 25.97 0.30
CA ILE A 62 0.02 24.87 0.63
C ILE A 62 0.70 25.14 1.98
N ILE A 63 0.58 24.19 2.91
CA ILE A 63 1.22 24.20 4.22
C ILE A 63 2.50 23.37 4.20
N ASN A 64 2.46 22.21 3.53
CA ASN A 64 3.63 21.36 3.33
C ASN A 64 3.62 20.80 1.92
N ALA A 65 4.66 21.09 1.14
CA ALA A 65 4.79 20.65 -0.25
C ALA A 65 5.46 19.27 -0.41
N ASN A 66 6.06 18.72 0.65
CA ASN A 66 6.93 17.54 0.60
C ASN A 66 6.38 16.42 1.50
N VAL A 67 5.16 15.95 1.20
CA VAL A 67 4.55 14.84 1.94
C VAL A 67 4.76 13.54 1.20
N THR A 68 5.22 12.52 1.91
CA THR A 68 5.29 11.16 1.39
C THR A 68 4.73 10.16 2.40
N THR A 69 4.18 9.06 1.91
CA THR A 69 3.83 7.90 2.74
C THR A 69 4.05 6.63 1.95
N SER A 70 4.46 5.57 2.64
CA SER A 70 4.52 4.23 2.07
C SER A 70 3.96 3.27 3.09
N GLN A 71 2.89 2.57 2.72
CA GLN A 71 2.22 1.60 3.56
C GLN A 71 2.32 0.21 2.93
N LYS A 72 2.35 -0.81 3.78
CA LYS A 72 2.24 -2.21 3.38
C LYS A 72 1.25 -2.92 4.29
N THR A 73 0.52 -3.87 3.74
CA THR A 73 -0.41 -4.72 4.50
C THR A 73 -0.24 -6.19 4.11
N ASN A 74 -0.78 -7.09 4.93
CA ASN A 74 -0.88 -8.50 4.63
C ASN A 74 -1.89 -8.73 3.50
N ALA A 75 -1.40 -9.30 2.39
CA ALA A 75 -2.21 -9.72 1.24
C ALA A 75 -2.53 -11.22 1.25
N PHE A 76 -2.02 -11.96 2.24
CA PHE A 76 -2.24 -13.39 2.33
C PHE A 76 -3.75 -13.70 2.42
N ASN A 77 -4.20 -14.64 1.59
CA ASN A 77 -5.59 -15.09 1.50
C ASN A 77 -6.60 -13.97 1.19
N LYS A 78 -6.18 -12.94 0.44
CA LYS A 78 -7.03 -11.86 -0.09
C LYS A 78 -6.85 -11.77 -1.61
N SER A 79 -7.80 -11.16 -2.31
CA SER A 79 -7.54 -10.72 -3.68
C SER A 79 -6.53 -9.57 -3.69
N ASP A 80 -5.84 -9.38 -4.81
CA ASP A 80 -4.91 -8.27 -4.96
C ASP A 80 -5.65 -6.92 -4.79
N GLU A 81 -6.87 -6.79 -5.33
CA GLU A 81 -7.71 -5.59 -5.22
C GLU A 81 -8.13 -5.29 -3.78
N GLU A 82 -8.53 -6.31 -3.02
CA GLU A 82 -8.89 -6.16 -1.61
C GLU A 82 -7.68 -5.71 -0.79
N ALA A 83 -6.53 -6.35 -0.99
CA ALA A 83 -5.29 -5.98 -0.32
C ALA A 83 -4.84 -4.55 -0.69
N CYS A 84 -5.01 -4.17 -1.96
CA CYS A 84 -4.72 -2.84 -2.47
C CYS A 84 -5.64 -1.75 -1.91
N SER A 85 -6.97 -2.02 -1.85
CA SER A 85 -7.91 -1.11 -1.17
C SER A 85 -7.46 -0.91 0.28
N TRP A 86 -7.24 -2.00 1.02
CA TRP A 86 -6.87 -1.93 2.43
C TRP A 86 -5.60 -1.10 2.71
N VAL A 87 -4.55 -1.30 1.91
CA VAL A 87 -3.30 -0.54 2.08
C VAL A 87 -3.45 0.92 1.67
N LEU A 88 -4.25 1.24 0.65
CA LEU A 88 -4.55 2.63 0.32
C LEU A 88 -5.34 3.30 1.44
N GLN A 89 -6.35 2.64 2.04
CA GLN A 89 -7.06 3.18 3.19
C GLN A 89 -6.11 3.49 4.36
N SER A 90 -5.17 2.58 4.63
CA SER A 90 -4.14 2.78 5.65
C SER A 90 -3.28 4.02 5.35
N ALA A 91 -2.94 4.25 4.07
CA ALA A 91 -2.20 5.44 3.64
C ALA A 91 -3.04 6.73 3.81
N LEU A 92 -4.32 6.69 3.45
CA LEU A 92 -5.25 7.82 3.58
C LEU A 92 -5.46 8.21 5.05
N ILE A 93 -5.64 7.24 5.96
CA ILE A 93 -5.76 7.48 7.41
C ILE A 93 -4.50 8.19 7.94
N LYS A 94 -3.32 7.70 7.55
CA LYS A 94 -2.04 8.32 7.96
C LYS A 94 -1.94 9.76 7.44
N LEU A 95 -2.31 9.99 6.18
CA LEU A 95 -2.31 11.32 5.57
C LEU A 95 -3.32 12.25 6.24
N GLN A 96 -4.53 11.78 6.58
CA GLN A 96 -5.54 12.55 7.32
C GLN A 96 -4.98 13.02 8.66
N ASN A 97 -4.47 12.10 9.47
CA ASN A 97 -3.98 12.40 10.80
C ASN A 97 -2.82 13.40 10.76
N ALA A 98 -1.88 13.21 9.82
CA ALA A 98 -0.75 14.11 9.65
C ALA A 98 -1.16 15.48 9.06
N ALA A 99 -2.13 15.52 8.14
CA ALA A 99 -2.69 16.78 7.63
C ALA A 99 -3.33 17.58 8.78
N LYS A 100 -4.15 16.94 9.61
CA LYS A 100 -4.78 17.57 10.79
C LYS A 100 -3.73 18.09 11.77
N ALA A 101 -2.70 17.31 12.06
CA ALA A 101 -1.60 17.72 12.94
C ALA A 101 -0.82 18.92 12.39
N ALA A 102 -0.70 19.04 11.06
CA ALA A 102 -0.11 20.19 10.38
C ALA A 102 -1.07 21.39 10.24
N GLY A 103 -2.31 21.30 10.74
CA GLY A 103 -3.32 22.34 10.59
C GLY A 103 -3.90 22.45 9.17
N ALA A 104 -3.74 21.42 8.34
CA ALA A 104 -4.33 21.32 7.01
C ALA A 104 -5.70 20.62 7.04
N ASN A 105 -6.57 20.95 6.08
CA ASN A 105 -7.87 20.30 5.87
C ASN A 105 -7.96 19.60 4.50
N ALA A 106 -6.85 19.52 3.78
CA ALA A 106 -6.78 18.83 2.51
C ALA A 106 -5.40 18.20 2.27
N VAL A 107 -5.43 17.09 1.56
CA VAL A 107 -4.29 16.44 0.93
C VAL A 107 -4.48 16.58 -0.57
N VAL A 108 -3.64 17.41 -1.20
CA VAL A 108 -3.76 17.79 -2.61
C VAL A 108 -2.57 17.30 -3.40
N ASP A 109 -2.70 17.33 -4.73
CA ASP A 109 -1.65 16.93 -5.67
C ASP A 109 -1.13 15.51 -5.37
N LEU A 110 -2.04 14.62 -4.96
CA LEU A 110 -1.70 13.26 -4.57
C LEU A 110 -1.32 12.46 -5.83
N ALA A 111 -0.19 11.77 -5.77
CA ALA A 111 0.33 10.94 -6.84
C ALA A 111 0.94 9.66 -6.26
N SER A 112 0.88 8.56 -7.00
CA SER A 112 1.62 7.36 -6.62
C SER A 112 3.11 7.56 -6.87
N ASN A 113 3.94 6.93 -6.05
CA ASN A 113 5.40 7.11 -6.07
C ASN A 113 6.12 5.79 -5.77
N TYR A 114 5.72 4.69 -6.40
CA TYR A 114 6.35 3.41 -6.17
C TYR A 114 7.81 3.43 -6.60
N LYS A 115 8.71 2.96 -5.73
CA LYS A 115 10.18 2.99 -5.96
C LYS A 115 10.69 4.37 -6.41
N ASN A 116 10.10 5.46 -5.92
CA ASN A 116 10.40 6.85 -6.29
C ASN A 116 10.15 7.20 -7.76
N LYS A 117 9.34 6.42 -8.46
CA LYS A 117 8.84 6.73 -9.80
C LYS A 117 7.42 7.26 -9.65
N GLU A 118 7.22 8.50 -10.07
CA GLU A 118 5.94 9.17 -9.94
C GLU A 118 4.98 8.67 -11.02
N TYR A 119 3.79 8.24 -10.59
CA TYR A 119 2.67 7.91 -11.45
C TYR A 119 1.52 8.87 -11.15
N ARG A 120 1.04 9.54 -12.20
CA ARG A 120 -0.05 10.51 -12.13
C ARG A 120 -1.18 10.08 -13.05
N ASP A 121 -2.36 10.03 -12.47
CA ASP A 121 -3.60 9.76 -13.16
C ASP A 121 -4.72 10.51 -12.43
N ASP A 122 -5.79 10.85 -13.14
CA ASP A 122 -6.89 11.65 -12.58
C ASP A 122 -7.89 10.82 -11.78
N SER A 123 -7.88 9.49 -11.90
CA SER A 123 -8.76 8.58 -11.17
C SER A 123 -8.06 7.38 -10.54
N LYS A 124 -6.88 6.98 -11.02
CA LYS A 124 -6.22 5.75 -10.59
C LYS A 124 -5.03 5.96 -9.66
N TYR A 125 -4.87 5.05 -8.70
CA TYR A 125 -3.65 4.92 -7.91
C TYR A 125 -2.92 3.63 -8.25
N GLU A 126 -1.59 3.67 -8.17
CA GLU A 126 -0.72 2.50 -8.30
C GLU A 126 -0.59 1.78 -6.95
N CYS A 127 -0.82 0.47 -6.98
CA CYS A 127 -0.58 -0.48 -5.91
C CYS A 127 0.26 -1.65 -6.40
N HIS A 128 1.06 -2.22 -5.51
CA HIS A 128 1.91 -3.36 -5.79
C HIS A 128 1.53 -4.53 -4.89
N ALA A 129 0.97 -5.59 -5.47
CA ALA A 129 0.49 -6.77 -4.76
C ALA A 129 1.42 -7.98 -4.98
N GLY A 130 1.98 -8.48 -3.89
CA GLY A 130 2.76 -9.71 -3.84
C GLY A 130 2.03 -10.83 -3.09
N ALA A 131 2.63 -12.02 -3.07
CA ALA A 131 2.00 -13.20 -2.46
C ALA A 131 1.65 -13.06 -0.97
N ILE A 132 2.42 -12.25 -0.23
CA ILE A 132 2.26 -12.07 1.22
C ILE A 132 1.89 -10.63 1.58
N MET A 133 2.33 -9.66 0.77
CA MET A 133 2.19 -8.24 1.08
C MET A 133 1.71 -7.45 -0.13
N ALA A 134 0.84 -6.47 0.11
CA ALA A 134 0.54 -5.41 -0.84
C ALA A 134 1.06 -4.07 -0.32
N GLY A 135 1.40 -3.15 -1.21
CA GLY A 135 2.01 -1.87 -0.88
C GLY A 135 1.54 -0.72 -1.75
N VAL A 136 1.38 0.44 -1.15
CA VAL A 136 1.08 1.72 -1.82
C VAL A 136 2.07 2.75 -1.31
N ALA A 137 2.65 3.52 -2.23
CA ALA A 137 3.52 4.65 -1.93
C ALA A 137 2.94 5.90 -2.60
N LEU A 138 2.78 6.97 -1.83
CA LEU A 138 2.17 8.22 -2.28
C LEU A 138 3.09 9.41 -2.00
N LYS A 139 3.04 10.38 -2.89
CA LYS A 139 3.48 11.77 -2.69
C LYS A 139 2.25 12.67 -2.68
N ALA A 140 2.29 13.73 -1.89
CA ALA A 140 1.21 14.70 -1.83
C ALA A 140 1.69 16.03 -1.25
N LYS A 141 0.75 16.96 -1.11
CA LYS A 141 0.92 18.23 -0.39
C LYS A 141 -0.20 18.37 0.64
N TYR A 142 0.11 18.93 1.80
CA TYR A 142 -0.91 19.37 2.75
C TYR A 142 -1.30 20.80 2.44
N ALA A 143 -2.60 21.07 2.44
CA ALA A 143 -3.13 22.37 2.11
C ALA A 143 -4.33 22.74 2.99
N LYS A 144 -4.58 24.05 3.09
CA LYS A 144 -5.89 24.59 3.42
C LYS A 144 -6.64 24.90 2.14
N VAL A 145 -7.84 24.34 2.00
CA VAL A 145 -8.78 24.67 0.92
C VAL A 145 -10.01 25.35 1.52
N LYS A 146 -10.63 26.23 0.73
CA LYS A 146 -11.88 26.92 1.09
C LYS A 146 -13.08 25.96 1.03
#